data_AF-A0AAQ1F1M3-F1
#
_entry.id   AF-A0AAQ1F1M3-F1
#
_cell.length_a   1.000
_cell.length_b   1.000
_cell.length_c   1.000
_cell.angle_alpha   90.00
_cell.angle_beta   90.00
_cell.angle_gamma   90.00
#
_symmetry.space_group_name_H-M   'P 1'
#
loop_
_entity.id
_entity.type
_entity.pdbx_description
1 polymer ?
#
loop_
_entity_poly.entity_id
_entity_poly.type
_entity_poly.pdbx_seq_one_letter_code
_entity_poly.pdbx_strand_id
1 'polypeptide(L)'
;MKVFGLPSSIFTQRHQDFIAFIASVRRAAGITQVELAERLGKPQSFVSKVERGERRLDVIEFCQVAEALGRIRQGYFVNSPAMVADDDPAARALDAPPWHTSCGFAASDPAQPA
;
A
#
# COMPACT_ATOMS: atom_id res chain seq x y z
N MET A 1 10.52 16.75 -36.50
CA MET A 1 10.07 17.66 -35.43
C MET A 1 10.32 16.98 -34.09
N LYS A 2 11.09 17.62 -33.20
CA LYS A 2 11.33 17.13 -31.84
C LYS A 2 10.02 17.26 -31.06
N VAL A 3 9.49 16.15 -30.57
CA VAL A 3 8.42 16.18 -29.56
C VAL A 3 9.05 16.76 -28.31
N PHE A 4 8.79 18.04 -28.03
CA PHE A 4 9.09 18.65 -26.74
C PHE A 4 8.22 17.94 -25.71
N GLY A 5 8.83 16.99 -24.98
CA GLY A 5 8.21 16.41 -23.81
C GLY A 5 7.79 17.53 -22.88
N LEU A 6 6.50 17.63 -22.61
CA LEU A 6 5.99 18.41 -21.51
C LEU A 6 6.82 18.03 -20.28
N PRO A 7 7.48 18.97 -19.58
CA PRO A 7 8.11 18.62 -18.31
C PRO A 7 6.99 18.04 -17.45
N SER A 8 7.18 16.81 -16.96
CA SER A 8 6.16 16.15 -16.17
C SER A 8 5.91 17.01 -14.93
N SER A 9 4.84 17.80 -14.98
CA SER A 9 4.43 18.84 -14.01
C SER A 9 4.11 18.28 -12.62
N ILE A 10 4.48 17.02 -12.37
CA ILE A 10 4.29 16.31 -11.12
C ILE A 10 5.60 16.25 -10.31
N PHE A 11 6.75 16.67 -10.88
CA PHE A 11 7.97 17.06 -10.13
C PHE A 11 7.90 18.55 -9.76
N THR A 12 6.76 18.98 -9.22
CA THR A 12 6.54 20.37 -8.82
C THR A 12 7.07 20.62 -7.41
N GLN A 13 7.42 21.86 -7.11
CA GLN A 13 7.80 22.34 -5.77
C GLN A 13 6.88 21.76 -4.68
N ARG A 14 5.57 21.68 -4.94
CA ARG A 14 4.57 21.08 -4.05
C ARG A 14 4.84 19.62 -3.68
N HIS A 15 5.37 18.81 -4.59
CA HIS A 15 5.75 17.43 -4.27
C HIS A 15 6.94 17.41 -3.30
N GLN A 16 7.93 18.27 -3.53
CA GLN A 16 9.09 18.38 -2.64
C GLN A 16 8.66 18.86 -1.25
N ASP A 17 7.78 19.86 -1.19
CA ASP A 17 7.19 20.35 0.06
C ASP A 17 6.42 19.23 0.79
N PHE A 18 5.67 18.41 0.04
CA PHE A 18 4.96 17.25 0.59
C PHE A 18 5.92 16.18 1.15
N ILE A 19 6.99 15.84 0.43
CA ILE A 19 7.99 14.88 0.92
C ILE A 19 8.68 15.41 2.18
N ALA A 20 9.06 16.70 2.17
CA ALA A 20 9.67 17.37 3.30
C ALA A 20 8.74 17.35 4.52
N PHE A 21 7.43 17.54 4.31
CA PHE A 21 6.41 17.42 5.34
C PHE A 21 6.33 16.00 5.91
N ILE A 22 6.27 14.95 5.09
CA ILE A 22 6.26 13.56 5.60
C ILE A 22 7.50 13.28 6.45
N ALA A 23 8.67 13.64 5.95
CA ALA A 23 9.93 13.43 6.66
C ALA A 23 10.00 14.24 7.97
N SER A 24 9.46 15.47 8.00
CA SER A 24 9.42 16.28 9.22
C SER A 24 8.47 15.69 10.26
N VAL A 25 7.29 15.20 9.85
CA VAL A 25 6.33 14.53 10.75
C VAL A 25 6.92 13.25 11.32
N ARG A 26 7.63 12.44 10.52
CA ARG A 26 8.34 11.25 11.02
C ARG A 26 9.39 11.63 12.06
N ARG A 27 10.24 12.63 11.76
CA ARG A 27 11.26 13.11 12.71
C ARG A 27 10.63 13.64 14.00
N ALA A 28 9.52 14.36 13.91
CA ALA A 28 8.78 14.86 15.07
C ALA A 28 8.14 13.73 15.89
N ALA A 29 7.83 12.58 15.27
CA ALA A 29 7.40 11.38 15.97
C ALA A 29 8.56 10.60 16.63
N GLY A 30 9.82 11.01 16.39
CA GLY A 30 11.00 10.42 17.02
C GLY A 30 11.39 9.03 16.51
N ILE A 31 10.85 8.59 15.37
CA ILE A 31 11.11 7.25 14.81
C ILE A 31 12.02 7.31 13.59
N THR A 32 12.79 6.25 13.39
CA THR A 32 13.66 6.02 12.24
C THR A 32 12.87 5.62 10.98
N GLN A 33 13.54 5.64 9.82
CA GLN A 33 12.95 5.13 8.58
C GLN A 33 12.68 3.61 8.63
N VAL A 34 13.49 2.86 9.37
CA VAL A 34 13.33 1.41 9.56
C VAL A 34 12.07 1.14 10.37
N GLU A 35 11.90 1.80 11.52
CA GLU A 35 10.72 1.64 12.37
C GLU A 35 9.42 2.06 11.66
N LEU A 36 9.45 3.13 10.85
CA LEU A 36 8.30 3.49 10.03
C LEU A 36 7.98 2.39 9.01
N ALA A 37 9.00 1.83 8.36
CA ALA A 37 8.82 0.77 7.36
C ALA A 37 8.25 -0.50 8.00
N GLU A 38 8.72 -0.87 9.19
CA GLU A 38 8.20 -1.98 9.99
C GLU A 38 6.72 -1.79 10.32
N ARG A 39 6.32 -0.60 10.80
CA ARG A 39 4.91 -0.27 11.05
C ARG A 39 4.03 -0.36 9.81
N LEU A 40 4.60 -0.14 8.63
CA LEU A 40 3.90 -0.22 7.34
C LEU A 40 3.93 -1.62 6.70
N GLY A 41 4.69 -2.57 7.26
CA GLY A 41 4.94 -3.86 6.62
C GLY A 41 5.66 -3.72 5.26
N LYS A 42 6.55 -2.72 5.13
CA LYS A 42 7.30 -2.44 3.90
C LYS A 42 8.81 -2.52 4.14
N PRO A 43 9.64 -2.71 3.09
CA PRO A 43 11.08 -2.59 3.22
C PRO A 43 11.49 -1.14 3.54
N GLN A 44 12.59 -0.92 4.29
CA GLN A 44 13.09 0.45 4.57
C GLN A 44 13.36 1.25 3.29
N SER A 45 13.74 0.58 2.19
CA SER A 45 13.93 1.22 0.88
C SER A 45 12.67 1.89 0.33
N PHE A 46 11.47 1.46 0.73
CA PHE A 46 10.21 2.14 0.43
C PHE A 46 10.22 3.54 1.03
N VAL A 47 10.44 3.64 2.35
CA VAL A 47 10.46 4.92 3.08
C VAL A 47 11.59 5.81 2.57
N SER A 48 12.78 5.25 2.31
CA SER A 48 13.91 5.99 1.76
C SER A 48 13.60 6.62 0.40
N LYS A 49 13.05 5.84 -0.54
CA LYS A 49 12.70 6.32 -1.88
C LYS A 49 11.58 7.37 -1.85
N VAL A 50 10.64 7.24 -0.92
CA VAL A 50 9.60 8.26 -0.69
C VAL A 50 10.23 9.55 -0.15
N GLU A 51 11.06 9.46 0.89
CA GLU A 51 11.71 10.64 1.50
C GLU A 51 12.74 11.32 0.59
N ARG A 52 13.23 10.63 -0.45
CA ARG A 52 14.07 11.20 -1.52
C ARG A 52 13.28 11.68 -2.75
N GLY A 53 11.97 11.44 -2.78
CA GLY A 53 11.12 11.78 -3.93
C GLY A 53 11.34 10.93 -5.18
N GLU A 54 12.05 9.81 -5.06
CA GLU A 54 12.22 8.82 -6.12
C GLU A 54 10.98 7.95 -6.29
N ARG A 55 10.12 7.90 -5.26
CA ARG A 55 8.85 7.17 -5.28
C ARG A 55 7.71 8.08 -4.82
N ARG A 56 6.63 8.08 -5.60
CA ARG A 56 5.37 8.73 -5.24
C ARG A 56 4.63 7.90 -4.19
N LEU A 57 3.95 8.58 -3.27
CA LEU A 57 2.91 7.98 -2.45
C LEU A 57 1.57 8.20 -3.14
N ASP A 58 0.77 7.15 -3.26
CA ASP A 58 -0.66 7.35 -3.52
C ASP A 58 -1.39 7.77 -2.22
N VAL A 59 -2.67 8.09 -2.33
CA VAL A 59 -3.47 8.60 -1.21
C VAL A 59 -3.67 7.53 -0.12
N ILE A 60 -3.79 6.25 -0.50
CA ILE A 60 -3.96 5.15 0.45
C ILE A 60 -2.67 4.93 1.23
N GLU A 61 -1.53 4.90 0.54
CA GLU A 61 -0.21 4.79 1.17
C GLU A 61 0.07 5.99 2.08
N PHE A 62 -0.30 7.21 1.66
CA PHE A 62 -0.19 8.40 2.52
C PHE A 62 -1.01 8.25 3.81
N CYS A 63 -2.24 7.76 3.72
CA CYS A 63 -3.06 7.52 4.90
C CYS A 63 -2.45 6.46 5.82
N GLN A 64 -1.92 5.37 5.27
CA GLN A 64 -1.21 4.35 6.05
C GLN A 64 0.01 4.93 6.78
N VAL A 65 0.79 5.80 6.11
CA VAL A 65 1.91 6.54 6.74
C VAL A 65 1.41 7.43 7.87
N ALA A 66 0.30 8.15 7.67
CA ALA A 66 -0.27 9.02 8.69
C ALA A 66 -0.81 8.24 9.90
N GLU A 67 -1.44 7.08 9.68
CA GLU A 67 -1.85 6.16 10.76
C GLU A 67 -0.65 5.60 11.52
N ALA A 68 0.39 5.13 10.83
CA ALA A 68 1.63 4.62 11.43
C ALA A 68 2.37 5.67 12.28
N LEU A 69 2.18 6.96 11.94
CA LEU A 69 2.70 8.13 12.66
C LEU A 69 1.73 8.66 13.74
N GLY A 70 0.59 8.01 13.95
CA GLY A 70 -0.40 8.40 14.97
C GLY A 70 -1.12 9.72 14.66
N ARG A 71 -1.20 10.13 13.39
CA ARG A 71 -1.86 11.37 12.95
C ARG A 71 -3.32 11.18 12.56
N ILE A 72 -3.72 9.93 12.31
CA ILE A 72 -5.10 9.54 12.00
C ILE A 72 -5.49 8.41 12.96
N ARG A 73 -6.79 8.30 13.29
CA ARG A 73 -7.34 7.18 14.06
C ARG A 73 -6.98 5.86 13.36
N GLN A 74 -6.41 4.92 14.11
CA GLN A 74 -6.04 3.61 13.57
C GLN A 74 -7.26 2.82 13.05
N GLY A 75 -7.05 2.09 11.96
CA GLY A 75 -8.05 1.20 11.37
C GLY A 75 -8.95 1.89 10.35
N TYR A 76 -8.53 3.05 9.81
CA TYR A 76 -9.30 3.77 8.80
C TYR A 76 -9.31 3.02 7.45
N PHE A 77 -8.22 2.32 7.15
CA PHE A 77 -8.12 1.42 6.00
C PHE A 77 -7.91 -0.03 6.47
N VAL A 78 -9.00 -0.72 6.80
CA VAL A 78 -8.99 -2.19 6.89
C VAL A 78 -8.94 -2.78 5.47
N ASN A 79 -7.72 -2.86 4.93
CA ASN A 79 -7.38 -3.91 3.99
C ASN A 79 -5.88 -4.20 4.10
N SER A 80 -5.50 -5.01 5.09
CA SER A 80 -4.14 -5.53 5.20
C SER A 80 -4.18 -7.00 5.56
N PRO A 81 -3.80 -7.91 4.65
CA PRO A 81 -3.36 -9.25 5.01
C PRO A 81 -1.94 -9.13 5.59
N ALA A 82 -1.79 -8.45 6.73
CA ALA A 82 -0.51 -8.40 7.44
C ALA A 82 -0.16 -9.76 8.10
N MET A 83 -1.04 -10.77 8.00
CA MET A 83 -0.76 -12.17 8.31
C MET A 83 -1.63 -13.08 7.44
N VAL A 84 -1.11 -13.57 6.31
CA VAL A 84 -1.41 -14.97 5.94
C VAL A 84 -0.15 -15.75 6.29
N ALA A 85 0.00 -15.97 7.59
CA ALA A 85 0.71 -17.12 8.12
C ALA A 85 -0.36 -18.01 8.74
N ASP A 86 -1.28 -18.47 7.90
CA ASP A 86 -2.15 -19.62 8.14
C ASP A 86 -2.54 -20.16 6.76
N ASP A 87 -1.83 -21.19 6.32
CA ASP A 87 -2.37 -22.18 5.39
C ASP A 87 -3.45 -22.97 6.15
N ASP A 88 -4.59 -22.34 6.46
CA ASP A 88 -5.79 -23.04 6.95
C ASP A 88 -6.72 -23.33 5.75
N PRO A 89 -6.80 -24.58 5.27
CA PRO A 89 -7.66 -24.94 4.15
C PRO A 89 -9.16 -24.80 4.47
N ALA A 90 -9.57 -24.55 5.72
CA ALA A 90 -10.98 -24.42 6.11
C ALA A 90 -11.60 -23.04 5.85
N ALA A 91 -10.79 -21.97 5.68
CA ALA A 91 -11.32 -20.61 5.49
C ALA A 91 -11.84 -20.32 4.06
N ARG A 92 -11.70 -21.26 3.12
CA ARG A 92 -12.06 -21.08 1.69
C ARG A 92 -13.55 -21.18 1.38
N ALA A 93 -14.41 -21.36 2.37
CA ALA A 93 -15.82 -21.68 2.15
C ALA A 93 -16.81 -20.50 2.32
N LEU A 94 -16.42 -19.33 2.85
CA LEU A 94 -17.43 -18.34 3.30
C LEU A 94 -17.31 -16.88 2.81
N ASP A 95 -16.27 -16.49 2.05
CA ASP A 95 -16.11 -15.08 1.61
C ASP A 95 -15.82 -14.91 0.10
N ALA A 96 -16.66 -15.50 -0.77
CA ALA A 96 -16.66 -15.14 -2.19
C ALA A 96 -17.41 -13.81 -2.40
N PRO A 97 -16.79 -12.72 -2.90
CA PRO A 97 -17.51 -11.48 -3.19
C PRO A 97 -18.48 -11.65 -4.38
N PRO A 98 -19.64 -10.97 -4.38
CA PRO A 98 -20.79 -11.29 -5.25
C PRO A 98 -20.63 -10.85 -6.72
N TRP A 99 -19.44 -10.43 -7.16
CA TRP A 99 -19.25 -9.92 -8.52
C TRP A 99 -18.54 -10.90 -9.47
N HIS A 100 -18.18 -12.10 -9.02
CA HIS A 100 -17.83 -13.22 -9.91
C HIS A 100 -19.06 -14.07 -10.24
N THR A 101 -20.02 -13.49 -10.95
CA THR A 101 -21.08 -14.28 -11.63
C THR A 101 -21.43 -13.66 -12.98
N SER A 102 -20.41 -13.30 -13.76
CA SER A 102 -20.59 -12.98 -15.18
C SER A 102 -19.27 -13.09 -15.93
N CYS A 103 -18.75 -14.31 -16.05
CA CYS A 103 -18.03 -14.73 -17.26
C CYS A 103 -17.86 -16.24 -17.19
N GLY A 104 -18.57 -16.95 -18.06
CA GLY A 104 -18.57 -18.41 -18.10
C GLY A 104 -17.17 -18.96 -18.33
N PHE A 105 -16.67 -19.70 -17.35
CA PHE A 105 -15.63 -20.69 -17.58
C PHE A 105 -15.94 -21.88 -16.67
N ALA A 106 -16.50 -22.93 -17.27
CA ALA A 106 -16.82 -24.18 -16.60
C ALA A 106 -15.52 -24.84 -16.14
N ALA A 107 -15.31 -24.92 -14.82
CA ALA A 107 -14.31 -25.81 -14.27
C ALA A 107 -14.92 -27.22 -14.24
N SER A 108 -14.43 -28.08 -15.13
CA SER A 108 -14.73 -29.50 -15.16
C SER A 108 -14.38 -30.16 -13.83
N ASP A 109 -15.32 -30.91 -13.30
CA ASP A 109 -15.33 -31.60 -12.01
C ASP A 109 -14.38 -32.83 -12.03
N PRO A 110 -13.35 -32.93 -11.16
CA PRO A 110 -12.64 -34.18 -10.96
C PRO A 110 -13.23 -34.94 -9.77
N ALA A 111 -14.00 -35.98 -10.11
CA ALA A 111 -14.08 -37.28 -9.42
C ALA A 111 -14.00 -37.29 -7.88
N GLN A 112 -15.12 -37.59 -7.22
CA GLN A 112 -15.13 -38.16 -5.86
C GLN A 112 -15.18 -39.70 -5.93
N PRO A 113 -14.42 -40.43 -5.09
CA PRO A 113 -14.34 -41.88 -5.14
C PRO A 113 -15.41 -42.61 -4.30
N ALA A 114 -15.68 -43.84 -4.78
CA ALA A 114 -16.49 -44.95 -4.24
C ALA A 114 -18.02 -44.77 -4.18
#